data_AF-A0A1X7U6P8-F1
#
_entry.id   AF-A0A1X7U6P8-F1
#
_cell.length_a   1.000
_cell.length_b   1.000
_cell.length_c   1.000
_cell.angle_alpha   90.00
_cell.angle_beta   90.00
_cell.angle_gamma   90.00
#
_symmetry.space_group_name_H-M   'P 1'
#
loop_
_entity.id
_entity.type
_entity.pdbx_description
1 polymer ?
#
loop_
_entity_poly.entity_id
_entity_poly.type
_entity_poly.pdbx_seq_one_letter_code
_entity_poly.pdbx_strand_id
1 'polypeptide(L)'
;IACPPQFISSSNLALTFDAANNTCTAACSACSDTSNTDTNQYNSDDELVNELLNTTRNNGQDIEEIKQKMDSIISSLSHIKETATSNAGVINDILLLVEDLIMLKNDSSSFSSIPTSCQEIKDKQPNSPSGIYLLQTANNQTQSVYCNMEELCGSGGGWTRLGYLDMTDATENCPSGFRLYQSGGVRACGRATLSVGSCVSVQFPSNGISYTQVCGRVVGYQYASTDAVEHTIGGLENHNDINSYYVDGVSITRGSPRQHVWTLIAGLLDANDIYHSCPCSQGSIQNSTLQSFLGNDYFCESGISTITYQFILYTSDPLWDGKGCGGSESNCCTSRPSLPWFNKVLNTATTDYLELRVCADETTDNEDVPVSFYELYVK
;
A
#
# COMPACT_ATOMS: atom_id res chain seq x y z
N ILE A 1 -32.45 -2.75 5.71
CA ILE A 1 -31.70 -3.11 6.93
C ILE A 1 -32.06 -4.55 7.27
N ALA A 2 -31.17 -5.49 6.98
CA ALA A 2 -31.31 -6.87 7.41
C ALA A 2 -30.79 -6.94 8.85
N CYS A 3 -31.66 -7.21 9.83
CA CYS A 3 -31.22 -7.52 11.18
C CYS A 3 -30.95 -9.03 11.29
N PRO A 4 -29.69 -9.44 11.52
CA PRO A 4 -29.37 -10.80 11.91
C PRO A 4 -29.96 -11.08 13.30
N PRO A 5 -30.51 -12.27 13.57
CA PRO A 5 -31.05 -12.59 14.88
C PRO A 5 -29.88 -12.82 15.86
N GLN A 6 -29.71 -11.89 16.80
CA GLN A 6 -28.97 -12.18 18.03
C GLN A 6 -29.82 -13.15 18.86
N PHE A 7 -29.39 -14.40 18.92
CA PHE A 7 -29.90 -15.36 19.90
C PHE A 7 -29.47 -14.89 21.30
N ILE A 8 -30.39 -14.25 22.03
CA ILE A 8 -30.30 -14.17 23.48
C ILE A 8 -30.74 -15.54 24.01
N SER A 9 -29.76 -16.35 24.38
CA SER A 9 -29.94 -17.64 25.01
C SER A 9 -30.51 -17.47 26.43
N SER A 10 -31.84 -17.36 26.53
CA SER A 10 -32.58 -17.77 27.72
C SER A 10 -33.75 -18.62 27.24
N SER A 11 -33.76 -19.90 27.64
CA SER A 11 -34.37 -21.03 26.95
C SER A 11 -35.89 -21.04 26.76
N ASN A 12 -36.62 -19.99 27.14
CA ASN A 12 -38.09 -20.03 27.25
C ASN A 12 -38.85 -18.81 26.70
N LEU A 13 -38.18 -17.86 26.02
CA LEU A 13 -38.86 -16.71 25.40
C LEU A 13 -38.58 -16.65 23.90
N ALA A 14 -39.62 -16.79 23.08
CA ALA A 14 -39.56 -16.53 21.65
C ALA A 14 -40.12 -15.13 21.36
N LEU A 15 -39.30 -14.27 20.74
CA LEU A 15 -39.69 -12.94 20.27
C LEU A 15 -39.77 -12.97 18.75
N THR A 16 -40.92 -12.56 18.20
CA THR A 16 -41.14 -12.46 16.75
C THR A 16 -41.53 -11.03 16.41
N PHE A 17 -40.83 -10.41 15.47
CA PHE A 17 -41.13 -9.07 14.98
C PHE A 17 -41.79 -9.13 13.60
N ASP A 18 -42.99 -8.56 13.48
CA ASP A 18 -43.69 -8.37 12.21
C ASP A 18 -43.42 -6.95 11.69
N ALA A 19 -42.54 -6.87 10.68
CA ALA A 19 -42.12 -5.62 10.07
C ALA A 19 -43.24 -4.92 9.25
N ALA A 20 -44.28 -5.64 8.82
CA ALA A 20 -45.37 -5.05 8.04
C ALA A 20 -46.34 -4.26 8.92
N ASN A 21 -46.51 -4.70 10.18
CA ASN A 21 -47.44 -4.12 11.14
C ASN A 21 -46.74 -3.40 12.31
N ASN A 22 -45.40 -3.40 12.32
CA ASN A 22 -44.55 -2.81 13.35
C ASN A 22 -44.87 -3.35 14.77
N THR A 23 -45.24 -4.63 14.86
CA THR A 23 -45.67 -5.30 16.10
C THR A 23 -44.69 -6.37 16.53
N CYS A 24 -44.35 -6.38 17.81
CA CYS A 24 -43.48 -7.39 18.44
C CYS A 24 -44.33 -8.32 19.32
N THR A 25 -44.21 -9.63 19.14
CA THR A 25 -44.98 -10.63 19.88
C THR A 25 -44.05 -11.55 20.65
N ALA A 26 -44.28 -11.69 21.96
CA ALA A 26 -43.55 -12.60 22.82
C ALA A 26 -44.40 -13.83 23.16
N ALA A 27 -43.83 -15.03 23.03
CA ALA A 27 -44.47 -16.28 23.45
C ALA A 27 -43.57 -17.04 24.44
N CYS A 28 -44.15 -17.47 25.56
CA CYS A 28 -43.50 -18.27 26.61
C CYS A 28 -44.18 -19.65 26.70
N SER A 29 -43.40 -20.73 26.65
CA SER A 29 -43.91 -22.11 26.51
C SER A 29 -44.01 -22.91 27.82
N ALA A 30 -43.63 -22.35 28.98
CA ALA A 30 -43.86 -22.98 30.28
C ALA A 30 -43.97 -21.96 31.42
N CYS A 31 -45.19 -21.62 31.82
CA CYS A 31 -45.46 -21.00 33.12
C CYS A 31 -46.17 -22.05 33.99
N SER A 32 -45.46 -22.69 34.91
CA SER A 32 -46.06 -23.45 36.01
C SER A 32 -46.23 -22.52 37.22
N ASP A 33 -47.47 -22.37 37.67
CA ASP A 33 -47.91 -21.54 38.80
C ASP A 33 -47.11 -21.76 40.10
N THR A 34 -46.83 -20.68 40.84
CA THR A 34 -47.31 -20.47 42.23
C THR A 34 -46.75 -19.16 42.83
N SER A 35 -47.66 -18.31 43.30
CA SER A 35 -47.53 -17.29 44.36
C SER A 35 -46.13 -16.80 44.75
N ASN A 36 -45.76 -15.60 44.29
CA ASN A 36 -45.31 -14.55 45.20
C ASN A 36 -45.54 -13.17 44.60
N THR A 37 -46.08 -12.29 45.42
CA THR A 37 -46.29 -10.88 45.13
C THR A 37 -44.93 -10.18 45.18
N ASP A 38 -44.38 -9.84 44.01
CA ASP A 38 -43.39 -8.78 43.90
C ASP A 38 -43.85 -7.81 42.81
N THR A 39 -44.66 -6.85 43.24
CA THR A 39 -44.88 -5.60 42.52
C THR A 39 -43.60 -4.77 42.57
N ASN A 40 -42.65 -5.03 41.68
CA ASN A 40 -41.61 -4.06 41.36
C ASN A 40 -41.91 -3.48 39.98
N GLN A 41 -42.63 -2.37 40.06
CA GLN A 41 -42.94 -1.43 38.99
C GLN A 41 -41.62 -0.76 38.53
N TYR A 42 -40.97 -1.30 37.49
CA TYR A 42 -39.92 -0.59 36.76
C TYR A 42 -40.53 0.09 35.53
N ASN A 43 -41.08 1.28 35.75
CA ASN A 43 -41.64 2.17 34.73
C ASN A 43 -40.56 3.04 34.03
N SER A 44 -39.27 2.68 34.09
CA SER A 44 -38.17 3.51 33.56
C SER A 44 -37.75 3.18 32.14
N ASP A 45 -37.98 1.96 31.66
CA ASP A 45 -37.42 1.50 30.39
C ASP A 45 -38.30 1.90 29.20
N ASP A 46 -39.60 2.06 29.42
CA ASP A 46 -40.55 2.44 28.37
C ASP A 46 -40.36 3.90 27.93
N GLU A 47 -39.99 4.81 28.83
CA GLU A 47 -39.82 6.23 28.52
C GLU A 47 -38.56 6.48 27.66
N LEU A 48 -37.43 5.85 28.02
CA LEU A 48 -36.18 5.94 27.27
C LEU A 48 -36.29 5.28 25.89
N VAL A 49 -36.95 4.13 25.80
CA VAL A 49 -37.17 3.44 24.52
C VAL A 49 -38.09 4.25 23.61
N ASN A 50 -39.15 4.85 24.16
CA ASN A 50 -40.04 5.73 23.40
C ASN A 50 -39.32 7.02 22.96
N GLU A 51 -38.42 7.57 23.78
CA GLU A 51 -37.59 8.72 23.39
C GLU A 51 -36.64 8.34 22.24
N LEU A 52 -35.92 7.21 22.33
CA LEU A 52 -35.05 6.72 21.25
C LEU A 52 -35.83 6.44 19.95
N LEU A 53 -37.01 5.84 20.04
CA LEU A 53 -37.86 5.57 18.88
C LEU A 53 -38.32 6.87 18.21
N ASN A 54 -38.70 7.86 19.00
CA ASN A 54 -39.10 9.17 18.49
C ASN A 54 -37.93 9.91 17.83
N THR A 55 -36.74 9.91 18.44
CA THR A 55 -35.54 10.49 17.83
C THR A 55 -35.16 9.77 16.54
N THR A 56 -35.24 8.44 16.51
CA THR A 56 -34.94 7.65 15.30
C THR A 56 -35.94 7.94 14.18
N ARG A 57 -37.23 8.10 14.53
CA ARG A 57 -38.28 8.44 13.57
C ARG A 57 -38.11 9.86 13.02
N ASN A 58 -37.79 10.83 13.87
CA ASN A 58 -37.54 12.21 13.46
C ASN A 58 -36.30 12.29 12.56
N ASN A 59 -35.20 11.62 12.93
CA ASN A 59 -34.01 11.52 12.08
C ASN A 59 -34.33 10.87 10.72
N GLY A 60 -35.20 9.86 10.70
CA GLY A 60 -35.67 9.24 9.44
C GLY A 60 -36.46 10.21 8.56
N GLN A 61 -37.28 11.08 9.15
CA GLN A 61 -38.01 12.12 8.44
C GLN A 61 -37.07 13.22 7.91
N ASP A 62 -36.11 13.66 8.71
CA ASP A 62 -35.12 14.66 8.31
C ASP A 62 -34.25 14.16 7.15
N ILE A 63 -33.85 12.87 7.18
CA ILE A 63 -33.10 12.22 6.09
C ILE A 63 -33.92 12.20 4.80
N GLU A 64 -35.22 11.88 4.87
CA GLU A 64 -36.07 11.86 3.68
C GLU A 64 -36.28 13.27 3.10
N GLU A 65 -36.39 14.28 3.96
CA GLU A 65 -36.47 15.68 3.54
C GLU A 65 -35.16 16.16 2.88
N ILE A 66 -34.01 15.78 3.45
CA ILE A 66 -32.69 16.05 2.87
C ILE A 66 -32.56 15.37 1.49
N LYS A 67 -33.02 14.13 1.36
CA LYS A 67 -33.02 13.39 0.09
C LYS A 67 -33.85 14.09 -0.99
N GLN A 68 -35.04 14.58 -0.63
CA GLN A 68 -35.90 15.33 -1.56
C GLN A 68 -35.24 16.65 -2.01
N LYS A 69 -34.58 17.37 -1.09
CA LYS A 69 -33.83 18.58 -1.43
C LYS A 69 -32.66 18.29 -2.36
N MET A 70 -31.94 17.18 -2.12
CA MET A 70 -30.85 16.74 -2.97
C MET A 70 -31.33 16.37 -4.38
N ASP A 71 -32.46 15.69 -4.49
CA ASP A 71 -33.09 15.34 -5.76
C ASP A 71 -33.47 16.58 -6.58
N SER A 72 -33.97 17.61 -5.92
CA SER A 72 -34.30 18.90 -6.54
C SER A 72 -33.05 19.63 -7.04
N ILE A 73 -31.96 19.62 -6.27
CA ILE A 73 -30.66 20.19 -6.69
C ILE A 73 -30.13 19.46 -7.93
N ILE A 74 -30.19 18.12 -7.95
CA ILE A 74 -29.73 17.31 -9.09
C ILE A 74 -30.55 17.60 -10.35
N SER A 75 -31.89 17.69 -10.22
CA SER A 75 -32.75 18.06 -11.35
C SER A 75 -32.39 19.45 -11.90
N SER A 76 -32.12 20.41 -11.01
CA SER A 76 -31.68 21.76 -11.40
C SER A 76 -30.32 21.74 -12.11
N LEU A 77 -29.37 20.96 -11.60
CA LEU A 77 -28.05 20.79 -12.20
C LEU A 77 -28.10 20.06 -13.56
N SER A 78 -28.98 19.08 -13.72
CA SER A 78 -29.21 18.39 -15.00
C SER A 78 -29.76 19.35 -16.05
N HIS A 79 -30.68 20.23 -15.68
CA HIS A 79 -31.17 21.27 -16.58
C HIS A 79 -30.08 22.28 -16.95
N ILE A 80 -29.20 22.62 -16.02
CA ILE A 80 -28.01 23.43 -16.32
C ILE A 80 -27.10 22.69 -17.31
N LYS A 81 -26.83 21.40 -17.12
CA LYS A 81 -26.04 20.55 -18.05
C LYS A 81 -26.60 20.60 -19.49
N GLU A 82 -27.91 20.46 -19.65
CA GLU A 82 -28.57 20.50 -20.97
C GLU A 82 -28.55 21.89 -21.61
N THR A 83 -28.56 22.95 -20.80
CA THR A 83 -28.59 24.35 -21.27
C THR A 83 -27.19 24.93 -21.51
N ALA A 84 -26.14 24.33 -20.92
CA ALA A 84 -24.80 24.92 -20.78
C ALA A 84 -23.80 24.60 -21.90
N THR A 85 -24.22 24.13 -23.07
CA THR A 85 -23.37 23.79 -24.24
C THR A 85 -22.61 25.00 -24.85
N SER A 86 -22.64 26.21 -24.27
CA SER A 86 -22.11 27.44 -24.91
C SER A 86 -20.82 28.05 -24.34
N ASN A 87 -20.32 27.73 -23.14
CA ASN A 87 -19.18 28.48 -22.52
C ASN A 87 -18.08 27.55 -21.89
N ALA A 88 -17.10 27.11 -22.68
CA ALA A 88 -16.28 25.91 -22.40
C ALA A 88 -15.20 25.92 -21.27
N GLY A 89 -15.00 26.99 -20.49
CA GLY A 89 -13.84 27.08 -19.56
C GLY A 89 -14.10 26.68 -18.10
N VAL A 90 -15.06 27.35 -17.45
CA VAL A 90 -15.44 27.12 -16.03
C VAL A 90 -16.41 25.93 -15.89
N ILE A 91 -16.87 25.40 -17.02
CA ILE A 91 -18.00 24.47 -17.10
C ILE A 91 -17.56 23.00 -17.00
N ASN A 92 -16.30 22.66 -17.31
CA ASN A 92 -15.82 21.29 -17.20
C ASN A 92 -15.75 20.82 -15.73
N ASP A 93 -15.34 21.71 -14.82
CA ASP A 93 -15.29 21.41 -13.38
C ASP A 93 -16.68 21.23 -12.79
N ILE A 94 -17.67 22.02 -13.25
CA ILE A 94 -19.08 21.87 -12.84
C ILE A 94 -19.66 20.58 -13.41
N LEU A 95 -19.34 20.22 -14.65
CA LEU A 95 -19.81 18.99 -15.28
C LEU A 95 -19.31 17.73 -14.54
N LEU A 96 -18.04 17.72 -14.14
CA LEU A 96 -17.45 16.65 -13.34
C LEU A 96 -18.14 16.51 -11.97
N LEU A 97 -18.36 17.63 -11.28
CA LEU A 97 -19.06 17.63 -9.99
C LEU A 97 -20.51 17.12 -10.09
N VAL A 98 -21.20 17.43 -11.19
CA VAL A 98 -22.58 16.95 -11.42
C VAL A 98 -22.61 15.45 -11.70
N GLU A 99 -21.63 14.91 -12.43
CA GLU A 99 -21.52 13.48 -12.68
C GLU A 99 -21.16 12.71 -11.41
N ASP A 100 -20.25 13.23 -10.58
CA ASP A 100 -19.93 12.69 -9.26
C ASP A 100 -21.15 12.67 -8.33
N LEU A 101 -21.96 13.74 -8.32
CA LEU A 101 -23.19 13.80 -7.53
C LEU A 101 -24.25 12.78 -8.00
N ILE A 102 -24.36 12.56 -9.31
CA ILE A 102 -25.30 11.58 -9.88
C ILE A 102 -24.86 10.15 -9.51
N MET A 103 -23.55 9.87 -9.49
CA MET A 103 -23.04 8.57 -9.03
C MET A 103 -23.31 8.33 -7.54
N LEU A 104 -23.06 9.34 -6.68
CA LEU A 104 -23.37 9.27 -5.25
C LEU A 104 -24.85 8.98 -4.97
N LYS A 105 -25.78 9.51 -5.80
CA LYS A 105 -27.21 9.23 -5.68
C LYS A 105 -27.56 7.79 -6.08
N ASN A 106 -26.99 7.25 -7.14
CA ASN A 106 -27.24 5.87 -7.53
C ASN A 106 -26.72 4.87 -6.48
N ASP A 107 -25.62 5.21 -5.80
CA ASP A 107 -25.09 4.46 -4.67
C ASP A 107 -25.89 4.64 -3.37
N SER A 108 -26.64 5.73 -3.18
CA SER A 108 -27.44 5.93 -1.94
C SER A 108 -28.57 4.90 -1.70
N SER A 109 -28.84 4.03 -2.68
CA SER A 109 -29.67 2.83 -2.50
C SER A 109 -28.94 1.68 -1.78
N SER A 110 -27.64 1.81 -1.58
CA SER A 110 -26.74 0.87 -0.92
C SER A 110 -25.78 1.69 -0.06
N PHE A 111 -26.03 1.81 1.24
CA PHE A 111 -24.95 2.11 2.20
C PHE A 111 -23.93 0.96 2.08
N SER A 112 -23.10 1.00 1.05
CA SER A 112 -22.07 0.02 0.81
C SER A 112 -21.00 0.26 1.87
N SER A 113 -20.51 -0.84 2.46
CA SER A 113 -19.39 -0.78 3.39
C SER A 113 -18.24 0.00 2.74
N ILE A 114 -17.52 0.77 3.54
CA ILE A 114 -16.29 1.43 3.11
C ILE A 114 -15.41 0.39 2.40
N PRO A 115 -14.91 0.66 1.18
CA PRO A 115 -14.16 -0.32 0.41
C PRO A 115 -12.92 -0.76 1.17
N THR A 116 -12.56 -2.02 1.02
CA THR A 116 -11.41 -2.64 1.70
C THR A 116 -10.12 -2.50 0.90
N SER A 117 -10.20 -2.21 -0.40
CA SER A 117 -9.04 -2.06 -1.28
C SER A 117 -9.30 -1.12 -2.45
N CYS A 118 -8.21 -0.62 -3.06
CA CYS A 118 -8.32 0.14 -4.31
C CYS A 118 -8.89 -0.70 -5.46
N GLN A 119 -8.64 -2.01 -5.45
CA GLN A 119 -9.18 -2.93 -6.43
C GLN A 119 -10.72 -2.99 -6.35
N GLU A 120 -11.28 -3.06 -5.13
CA GLU A 120 -12.73 -3.04 -4.93
C GLU A 120 -13.37 -1.76 -5.47
N ILE A 121 -12.70 -0.61 -5.26
CA ILE A 121 -13.15 0.68 -5.81
C ILE A 121 -13.13 0.63 -7.34
N LYS A 122 -12.04 0.14 -7.93
CA LYS A 122 -11.90 0.04 -9.39
C LYS A 122 -12.95 -0.90 -10.00
N ASP A 123 -13.29 -1.99 -9.32
CA ASP A 123 -14.29 -2.95 -9.79
C ASP A 123 -15.72 -2.38 -9.72
N LYS A 124 -16.05 -1.64 -8.66
CA LYS A 124 -17.38 -0.99 -8.52
C LYS A 124 -17.52 0.25 -9.40
N GLN A 125 -16.45 1.04 -9.51
CA GLN A 125 -16.42 2.29 -10.26
C GLN A 125 -15.19 2.31 -11.18
N PRO A 126 -15.27 1.69 -12.37
CA PRO A 126 -14.15 1.56 -13.31
C PRO A 126 -13.55 2.89 -13.78
N ASN A 127 -14.33 3.98 -13.76
CA ASN A 127 -13.90 5.32 -14.17
C ASN A 127 -13.25 6.14 -13.04
N SER A 128 -13.06 5.54 -11.85
CA SER A 128 -12.39 6.21 -10.73
C SER A 128 -10.98 6.69 -11.13
N PRO A 129 -10.61 7.95 -10.86
CA PRO A 129 -9.27 8.47 -11.14
C PRO A 129 -8.24 8.02 -10.07
N SER A 130 -6.95 8.13 -10.36
CA SER A 130 -5.92 7.93 -9.32
C SER A 130 -6.01 9.03 -8.26
N GLY A 131 -5.80 8.68 -6.99
CA GLY A 131 -5.94 9.65 -5.90
C GLY A 131 -5.97 9.02 -4.51
N ILE A 132 -6.23 9.84 -3.49
CA ILE A 132 -6.38 9.39 -2.11
C ILE A 132 -7.82 8.93 -1.87
N TYR A 133 -7.97 7.71 -1.41
CA TYR A 133 -9.26 7.10 -1.05
C TYR A 133 -9.27 6.67 0.41
N LEU A 134 -10.46 6.65 1.00
CA LEU A 134 -10.68 6.12 2.34
C LEU A 134 -10.99 4.62 2.25
N LEU A 135 -10.14 3.79 2.86
CA LEU A 135 -10.29 2.34 2.91
C LEU A 135 -10.58 1.85 4.32
N GLN A 136 -11.34 0.76 4.43
CA GLN A 136 -11.54 0.02 5.68
C GLN A 136 -10.43 -1.00 5.87
N THR A 137 -9.78 -0.95 7.02
CA THR A 137 -8.77 -1.91 7.46
C THR A 137 -9.42 -3.16 8.08
N ALA A 138 -8.67 -4.25 8.21
CA ALA A 138 -9.14 -5.47 8.88
C ALA A 138 -9.65 -5.25 10.32
N ASN A 139 -9.20 -4.20 11.01
CA ASN A 139 -9.63 -3.88 12.38
C ASN A 139 -10.87 -2.98 12.44
N ASN A 140 -11.61 -2.85 11.33
CA ASN A 140 -12.74 -1.93 11.17
C ASN A 140 -12.39 -0.44 11.37
N GLN A 141 -11.11 -0.08 11.34
CA GLN A 141 -10.65 1.31 11.28
C GLN A 141 -10.59 1.79 9.83
N THR A 142 -10.54 3.09 9.63
CA THR A 142 -10.38 3.68 8.30
C THR A 142 -8.98 4.25 8.11
N GLN A 143 -8.48 4.21 6.87
CA GLN A 143 -7.20 4.78 6.50
C GLN A 143 -7.29 5.48 5.14
N SER A 144 -6.61 6.62 5.00
CA SER A 144 -6.44 7.31 3.71
C SER A 144 -5.25 6.71 2.97
N VAL A 145 -5.49 6.15 1.78
CA VAL A 145 -4.46 5.48 0.98
C VAL A 145 -4.50 5.98 -0.45
N TYR A 146 -3.33 6.09 -1.07
CA TYR A 146 -3.25 6.40 -2.49
C TYR A 146 -3.56 5.17 -3.32
N CYS A 147 -4.56 5.30 -4.20
CA CYS A 147 -4.92 4.31 -5.20
C CYS A 147 -4.44 4.76 -6.58
N ASN A 148 -3.64 3.92 -7.23
CA ASN A 148 -3.37 4.09 -8.65
C ASN A 148 -4.45 3.36 -9.47
N MET A 149 -5.33 4.14 -10.09
CA MET A 149 -6.44 3.64 -10.89
C MET A 149 -6.12 3.52 -12.39
N GLU A 150 -4.89 3.83 -12.76
CA GLU A 150 -4.34 3.70 -14.11
C GLU A 150 -3.55 2.39 -14.28
N GLU A 151 -3.05 2.14 -15.49
CA GLU A 151 -2.18 1.00 -15.75
C GLU A 151 -0.86 1.12 -14.98
N LEU A 152 -0.47 0.04 -14.31
CA LEU A 152 0.80 -0.05 -13.59
C LEU A 152 1.34 -1.48 -13.71
N CYS A 153 2.64 -1.62 -14.02
CA CYS A 153 3.30 -2.91 -14.22
C CYS A 153 2.59 -3.84 -15.25
N GLY A 154 1.97 -3.27 -16.29
CA GLY A 154 1.24 -4.03 -17.32
C GLY A 154 -0.11 -4.60 -16.86
N SER A 155 -0.60 -4.18 -15.69
CA SER A 155 -1.92 -4.51 -15.15
C SER A 155 -2.75 -3.24 -15.05
N GLY A 156 -4.06 -3.32 -15.27
CA GLY A 156 -4.97 -2.17 -15.11
C GLY A 156 -4.96 -1.59 -13.69
N GLY A 157 -5.77 -0.55 -13.46
CA GLY A 157 -5.88 0.12 -12.16
C GLY A 157 -6.36 -0.74 -10.99
N GLY A 158 -6.48 -0.10 -9.82
CA GLY A 158 -6.87 -0.76 -8.57
C GLY A 158 -5.69 -1.07 -7.65
N TRP A 159 -4.53 -0.49 -7.92
CA TRP A 159 -3.31 -0.68 -7.13
C TRP A 159 -3.33 0.15 -5.86
N THR A 160 -3.04 -0.49 -4.73
CA THR A 160 -2.99 0.17 -3.41
C THR A 160 -1.55 0.47 -3.02
N ARG A 161 -1.20 1.73 -2.75
CA ARG A 161 0.15 2.11 -2.32
C ARG A 161 0.37 1.79 -0.84
N LEU A 162 1.36 0.96 -0.52
CA LEU A 162 1.76 0.62 0.85
C LEU A 162 2.97 1.41 1.34
N GLY A 163 3.90 1.74 0.45
CA GLY A 163 5.12 2.47 0.78
C GLY A 163 5.34 3.63 -0.18
N TYR A 164 5.76 4.77 0.35
CA TYR A 164 6.17 5.94 -0.42
C TYR A 164 7.27 6.69 0.33
N LEU A 165 8.27 7.16 -0.41
CA LEU A 165 9.27 8.12 0.05
C LEU A 165 9.72 8.94 -1.16
N ASP A 166 9.83 10.24 -0.98
CA ASP A 166 10.42 11.14 -1.97
C ASP A 166 11.26 12.21 -1.27
N MET A 167 12.57 11.98 -1.21
CA MET A 167 13.51 12.87 -0.53
C MET A 167 13.79 14.16 -1.30
N THR A 168 13.23 14.33 -2.51
CA THR A 168 13.24 15.63 -3.21
C THR A 168 12.32 16.64 -2.52
N ASP A 169 11.29 16.17 -1.81
CA ASP A 169 10.53 16.98 -0.88
C ASP A 169 11.36 17.24 0.38
N ALA A 170 11.73 18.51 0.58
CA ALA A 170 12.55 18.94 1.70
C ALA A 170 11.89 18.70 3.08
N THR A 171 10.58 18.46 3.11
CA THR A 171 9.81 18.20 4.35
C THR A 171 9.78 16.72 4.73
N GLU A 172 10.03 15.82 3.77
CA GLU A 172 10.11 14.38 4.01
C GLU A 172 11.34 14.03 4.86
N ASN A 173 11.18 13.11 5.80
CA ASN A 173 12.26 12.65 6.68
C ASN A 173 12.59 11.19 6.40
N CYS A 174 13.83 10.80 6.68
CA CYS A 174 14.19 9.40 6.58
C CYS A 174 13.36 8.53 7.55
N PRO A 175 12.99 7.30 7.13
CA PRO A 175 12.29 6.39 8.01
C PRO A 175 13.09 6.12 9.30
N SER A 176 12.39 5.74 10.38
CA SER A 176 13.03 5.46 11.66
C SER A 176 14.16 4.43 11.50
N GLY A 177 15.33 4.72 12.08
CA GLY A 177 16.53 3.89 12.00
C GLY A 177 17.45 4.20 10.81
N PHE A 178 16.97 4.91 9.78
CA PHE A 178 17.79 5.33 8.66
C PHE A 178 18.54 6.63 8.98
N ARG A 179 19.74 6.79 8.43
CA ARG A 179 20.49 8.06 8.49
C ARG A 179 20.25 8.89 7.24
N LEU A 180 20.21 10.21 7.42
CA LEU A 180 20.14 11.15 6.31
C LEU A 180 21.52 11.35 5.69
N TYR A 181 21.61 11.12 4.38
CA TYR A 181 22.66 11.63 3.52
C TYR A 181 22.22 12.95 2.91
N GLN A 182 23.13 13.93 2.91
CA GLN A 182 22.92 15.21 2.27
C GLN A 182 24.22 15.73 1.67
N SER A 183 24.42 15.45 0.38
CA SER A 183 25.61 15.85 -0.38
C SER A 183 25.25 16.03 -1.85
N GLY A 184 25.99 16.89 -2.58
CA GLY A 184 25.77 17.09 -4.01
C GLY A 184 24.38 17.64 -4.39
N GLY A 185 23.65 18.24 -3.45
CA GLY A 185 22.25 18.67 -3.65
C GLY A 185 21.22 17.54 -3.54
N VAL A 186 21.65 16.32 -3.23
CA VAL A 186 20.80 15.14 -3.07
C VAL A 186 20.57 14.85 -1.59
N ARG A 187 19.34 14.43 -1.27
CA ARG A 187 18.97 13.85 0.02
C ARG A 187 18.59 12.39 -0.17
N ALA A 188 19.10 11.51 0.69
CA ALA A 188 18.82 10.08 0.64
C ALA A 188 18.92 9.45 2.03
N CYS A 189 18.41 8.23 2.19
CA CYS A 189 18.30 7.54 3.46
C CYS A 189 19.06 6.22 3.42
N GLY A 190 20.15 6.12 4.20
CA GLY A 190 21.00 4.92 4.27
C GLY A 190 21.01 4.26 5.63
N ARG A 191 21.90 3.28 5.82
CA ARG A 191 22.06 2.54 7.08
C ARG A 191 22.56 3.47 8.20
N ALA A 192 22.16 3.21 9.44
CA ALA A 192 22.77 3.88 10.60
C ALA A 192 24.28 3.61 10.65
N THR A 193 25.08 4.56 11.13
CA THR A 193 26.55 4.41 11.16
C THR A 193 26.97 3.20 11.99
N LEU A 194 27.58 2.21 11.35
CA LEU A 194 27.99 0.94 11.95
C LEU A 194 29.35 0.50 11.41
N SER A 195 30.14 -0.13 12.28
CA SER A 195 31.46 -0.67 11.96
C SER A 195 31.43 -2.14 11.51
N VAL A 196 30.26 -2.62 11.06
CA VAL A 196 30.01 -4.01 10.62
C VAL A 196 28.94 -4.03 9.53
N GLY A 197 28.88 -5.13 8.77
CA GLY A 197 27.77 -5.47 7.88
C GLY A 197 26.44 -5.49 8.60
N SER A 198 25.40 -4.99 7.93
CA SER A 198 24.08 -4.79 8.54
C SER A 198 23.01 -4.48 7.50
N CYS A 199 21.76 -4.60 7.94
CA CYS A 199 20.60 -4.02 7.25
C CYS A 199 19.83 -3.09 8.17
N VAL A 200 19.29 -2.01 7.61
CA VAL A 200 18.21 -1.23 8.21
C VAL A 200 16.92 -1.52 7.45
N SER A 201 15.77 -1.56 8.12
CA SER A 201 14.50 -1.85 7.45
C SER A 201 13.33 -0.96 7.88
N VAL A 202 12.36 -0.85 6.98
CA VAL A 202 11.06 -0.25 7.22
C VAL A 202 9.98 -1.21 6.71
N GLN A 203 8.94 -1.41 7.51
CA GLN A 203 7.81 -2.26 7.17
C GLN A 203 6.59 -1.43 6.80
N PHE A 204 5.85 -1.91 5.81
CA PHE A 204 4.63 -1.32 5.26
C PHE A 204 3.48 -2.31 5.46
N PRO A 205 2.67 -2.13 6.51
CA PRO A 205 1.53 -3.00 6.77
C PRO A 205 0.54 -2.97 5.60
N SER A 206 0.04 -4.13 5.19
CA SER A 206 -1.07 -4.24 4.23
C SER A 206 -2.41 -3.79 4.84
N ASN A 207 -2.50 -3.76 6.18
CA ASN A 207 -3.71 -3.51 6.95
C ASN A 207 -4.90 -4.41 6.57
N GLY A 208 -4.60 -5.65 6.19
CA GLY A 208 -5.58 -6.68 5.85
C GLY A 208 -5.95 -6.74 4.37
N ILE A 209 -5.34 -5.90 3.54
CA ILE A 209 -5.51 -5.94 2.09
C ILE A 209 -4.89 -7.22 1.56
N SER A 210 -5.72 -8.09 0.98
CA SER A 210 -5.29 -9.30 0.31
C SER A 210 -4.78 -8.96 -1.08
N TYR A 211 -3.57 -9.42 -1.43
CA TYR A 211 -2.94 -9.14 -2.71
C TYR A 211 -2.22 -10.35 -3.29
N THR A 212 -2.03 -10.35 -4.61
CA THR A 212 -1.26 -11.34 -5.38
C THR A 212 -0.20 -10.71 -6.25
N GLN A 213 -0.21 -9.39 -6.44
CA GLN A 213 0.77 -8.68 -7.24
C GLN A 213 1.46 -7.61 -6.40
N VAL A 214 2.76 -7.45 -6.60
CA VAL A 214 3.55 -6.35 -6.05
C VAL A 214 4.20 -5.62 -7.21
N CYS A 215 4.01 -4.32 -7.27
CA CYS A 215 4.66 -3.46 -8.25
C CYS A 215 5.35 -2.31 -7.53
N GLY A 216 6.54 -1.96 -7.96
CA GLY A 216 7.23 -0.83 -7.36
C GLY A 216 8.45 -0.40 -8.12
N ARG A 217 9.01 0.72 -7.69
CA ARG A 217 10.31 1.21 -8.13
C ARG A 217 11.02 1.85 -6.95
N VAL A 218 12.35 1.80 -6.98
CA VAL A 218 13.23 2.36 -5.96
C VAL A 218 14.35 3.07 -6.70
N VAL A 219 14.71 4.26 -6.23
CA VAL A 219 15.91 4.98 -6.70
C VAL A 219 16.82 5.16 -5.50
N GLY A 220 18.08 4.77 -5.70
CA GLY A 220 19.12 4.91 -4.69
C GLY A 220 20.38 5.52 -5.27
N TYR A 221 21.39 5.58 -4.44
CA TYR A 221 22.71 6.04 -4.82
C TYR A 221 23.75 5.09 -4.24
N GLN A 222 24.85 4.92 -4.94
CA GLN A 222 26.01 4.22 -4.42
C GLN A 222 26.79 5.14 -3.49
N TYR A 223 27.14 4.65 -2.31
CA TYR A 223 28.17 5.25 -1.47
C TYR A 223 29.41 4.37 -1.49
N ALA A 224 30.55 4.96 -1.85
CA ALA A 224 31.85 4.33 -1.80
C ALA A 224 31.91 3.00 -2.59
N SER A 225 32.22 1.86 -1.96
CA SER A 225 32.69 0.66 -2.65
C SER A 225 31.74 -0.54 -2.66
N THR A 226 30.44 -0.32 -2.88
CA THR A 226 29.44 -1.41 -2.93
C THR A 226 29.84 -2.54 -3.86
N ASP A 227 29.69 -3.79 -3.47
CA ASP A 227 30.27 -4.93 -4.19
C ASP A 227 29.28 -5.99 -4.69
N ALA A 228 28.03 -5.57 -4.89
CA ALA A 228 26.91 -6.35 -5.37
C ALA A 228 26.49 -7.49 -4.42
N VAL A 229 26.95 -8.71 -4.71
CA VAL A 229 26.62 -9.95 -3.97
C VAL A 229 27.88 -10.76 -3.70
N GLU A 230 29.00 -10.07 -3.53
CA GLU A 230 30.24 -10.66 -3.04
C GLU A 230 30.01 -11.30 -1.66
N HIS A 231 30.74 -12.38 -1.38
CA HIS A 231 30.52 -13.19 -0.18
C HIS A 231 31.82 -13.60 0.52
N THR A 232 32.97 -13.21 -0.02
CA THR A 232 34.27 -13.33 0.65
C THR A 232 34.23 -12.51 1.93
N ILE A 233 33.66 -11.31 1.85
CA ILE A 233 33.28 -10.52 3.02
C ILE A 233 31.86 -10.95 3.44
N GLY A 234 31.56 -10.91 4.74
CA GLY A 234 30.31 -11.45 5.30
C GLY A 234 30.17 -12.98 5.33
N GLY A 235 30.76 -13.73 4.41
CA GLY A 235 30.77 -15.20 4.36
C GLY A 235 29.53 -15.85 3.75
N LEU A 236 29.70 -17.08 3.25
CA LEU A 236 28.68 -17.85 2.53
C LEU A 236 27.36 -18.08 3.29
N GLU A 237 27.39 -18.09 4.61
CA GLU A 237 26.17 -18.25 5.43
C GLU A 237 25.27 -17.01 5.32
N ASN A 238 25.85 -15.82 5.44
CA ASN A 238 25.12 -14.55 5.31
C ASN A 238 24.67 -14.32 3.88
N HIS A 239 25.53 -14.64 2.91
CA HIS A 239 25.23 -14.56 1.48
C HIS A 239 23.97 -15.32 1.08
N ASN A 240 23.70 -16.47 1.69
CA ASN A 240 22.56 -17.32 1.34
C ASN A 240 21.37 -17.19 2.30
N ASP A 241 21.41 -16.27 3.26
CA ASP A 241 20.32 -16.04 4.21
C ASP A 241 19.56 -14.76 3.87
N ILE A 242 18.29 -14.92 3.48
CA ILE A 242 17.37 -13.80 3.23
C ILE A 242 17.22 -12.88 4.44
N ASN A 243 17.50 -13.35 5.66
CA ASN A 243 17.44 -12.55 6.88
C ASN A 243 18.73 -11.78 7.18
N SER A 244 19.82 -12.08 6.47
CA SER A 244 21.09 -11.41 6.63
C SER A 244 21.25 -10.24 5.65
N TYR A 245 22.43 -9.66 5.61
CA TYR A 245 22.89 -8.61 4.70
C TYR A 245 23.48 -9.22 3.42
N TYR A 246 22.72 -10.11 2.78
CA TYR A 246 23.19 -10.89 1.62
C TYR A 246 23.53 -10.08 0.36
N VAL A 247 23.32 -8.77 0.38
CA VAL A 247 23.42 -7.90 -0.79
C VAL A 247 23.81 -6.49 -0.35
N ASP A 248 24.65 -5.87 -1.15
CA ASP A 248 24.87 -4.44 -1.19
C ASP A 248 23.77 -3.79 -2.01
N GLY A 249 22.76 -3.23 -1.34
CA GLY A 249 21.59 -2.69 -2.02
C GLY A 249 20.30 -2.76 -1.22
N VAL A 250 19.20 -2.89 -1.95
CA VAL A 250 17.84 -2.90 -1.41
C VAL A 250 17.21 -4.27 -1.56
N SER A 251 16.76 -4.85 -0.44
CA SER A 251 15.97 -6.09 -0.41
C SER A 251 14.51 -5.76 -0.12
N ILE A 252 13.62 -6.06 -1.07
CA ILE A 252 12.18 -6.00 -0.89
C ILE A 252 11.68 -7.40 -0.54
N THR A 253 11.04 -7.52 0.62
CA THR A 253 10.53 -8.80 1.13
C THR A 253 9.13 -8.66 1.69
N ARG A 254 8.52 -9.79 2.07
CA ARG A 254 7.21 -9.82 2.72
C ARG A 254 7.13 -10.86 3.82
N GLY A 255 6.27 -10.56 4.80
CA GLY A 255 5.81 -11.52 5.79
C GLY A 255 6.88 -12.03 6.77
N SER A 256 6.44 -12.90 7.68
CA SER A 256 7.27 -13.58 8.66
C SER A 256 6.83 -15.05 8.76
N PRO A 257 7.63 -16.03 8.31
CA PRO A 257 9.01 -15.90 7.86
C PRO A 257 9.15 -15.07 6.58
N ARG A 258 10.29 -14.39 6.46
CA ARG A 258 10.61 -13.47 5.36
C ARG A 258 10.62 -14.21 4.03
N GLN A 259 9.91 -13.67 3.04
CA GLN A 259 9.86 -14.17 1.67
C GLN A 259 10.32 -13.10 0.69
N HIS A 260 11.08 -13.51 -0.32
CA HIS A 260 11.64 -12.61 -1.33
C HIS A 260 10.56 -12.05 -2.27
N VAL A 261 10.65 -10.75 -2.56
CA VAL A 261 9.84 -10.09 -3.59
C VAL A 261 10.74 -9.59 -4.72
N TRP A 262 11.73 -8.76 -4.40
CA TRP A 262 12.68 -8.22 -5.36
C TRP A 262 13.99 -7.81 -4.69
N THR A 263 15.11 -7.85 -5.41
CA THR A 263 16.39 -7.28 -4.94
C THR A 263 16.88 -6.20 -5.91
N LEU A 264 17.32 -5.06 -5.42
CA LEU A 264 18.02 -4.05 -6.21
C LEU A 264 19.47 -4.00 -5.73
N ILE A 265 20.40 -4.40 -6.59
CA ILE A 265 21.80 -4.66 -6.27
C ILE A 265 22.65 -3.47 -6.73
N ALA A 266 23.57 -3.00 -5.89
CA ALA A 266 24.54 -1.97 -6.22
C ALA A 266 25.90 -2.60 -6.51
N GLY A 267 26.35 -2.55 -7.76
CA GLY A 267 27.70 -2.99 -8.14
C GLY A 267 28.77 -1.94 -7.85
N LEU A 268 30.05 -2.32 -7.93
CA LEU A 268 31.15 -1.41 -7.65
C LEU A 268 31.43 -0.45 -8.79
N LEU A 269 31.70 -0.99 -9.98
CA LEU A 269 32.06 -0.25 -11.19
C LEU A 269 31.28 -0.79 -12.39
N ASP A 270 30.92 0.09 -13.32
CA ASP A 270 30.29 -0.30 -14.60
C ASP A 270 31.29 -0.87 -15.63
N ALA A 271 32.59 -0.83 -15.32
CA ALA A 271 33.67 -1.23 -16.21
C ALA A 271 34.86 -1.87 -15.46
N ASN A 272 35.44 -2.90 -16.08
CA ASN A 272 36.70 -3.55 -15.69
C ASN A 272 36.75 -4.19 -14.29
N ASP A 273 35.60 -4.47 -13.68
CA ASP A 273 35.49 -5.32 -12.49
C ASP A 273 34.65 -6.58 -12.82
N ILE A 274 35.17 -7.76 -12.49
CA ILE A 274 34.45 -9.03 -12.64
C ILE A 274 34.01 -9.60 -11.29
N TYR A 275 34.63 -9.16 -10.20
CA TYR A 275 34.44 -9.67 -8.85
C TYR A 275 33.35 -8.89 -8.13
N HIS A 276 33.27 -7.57 -8.28
CA HIS A 276 32.34 -6.73 -7.52
C HIS A 276 31.29 -6.07 -8.44
N SER A 277 31.18 -6.53 -9.68
CA SER A 277 30.24 -6.00 -10.66
C SER A 277 28.91 -6.72 -10.62
N CYS A 278 27.89 -6.06 -11.18
CA CYS A 278 26.56 -6.62 -11.26
C CYS A 278 26.50 -8.05 -11.83
N PRO A 279 25.65 -8.94 -11.27
CA PRO A 279 25.51 -10.31 -11.78
C PRO A 279 25.12 -10.39 -13.25
N CYS A 280 24.38 -9.40 -13.76
CA CYS A 280 23.97 -9.30 -15.16
C CYS A 280 25.05 -8.73 -16.09
N SER A 281 26.17 -8.23 -15.53
CA SER A 281 27.24 -7.62 -16.32
C SER A 281 28.00 -8.64 -17.15
N GLN A 282 28.45 -8.22 -18.33
CA GLN A 282 29.23 -9.08 -19.21
C GLN A 282 30.56 -9.48 -18.54
N GLY A 283 30.75 -10.79 -18.36
CA GLY A 283 31.97 -11.34 -17.76
C GLY A 283 32.03 -11.31 -16.23
N SER A 284 30.97 -10.82 -15.57
CA SER A 284 30.87 -10.88 -14.11
C SER A 284 30.83 -12.33 -13.64
N ILE A 285 31.62 -12.64 -12.61
CA ILE A 285 31.55 -13.95 -11.95
C ILE A 285 30.41 -14.01 -10.91
N GLN A 286 29.84 -12.86 -10.55
CA GLN A 286 28.76 -12.77 -9.56
C GLN A 286 27.47 -13.48 -10.01
N ASN A 287 27.28 -13.67 -11.32
CA ASN A 287 26.18 -14.49 -11.83
C ASN A 287 26.24 -15.95 -11.36
N SER A 288 27.45 -16.48 -11.13
CA SER A 288 27.64 -17.87 -10.71
C SER A 288 27.41 -18.10 -9.22
N THR A 289 27.47 -17.02 -8.43
CA THR A 289 27.30 -16.99 -6.98
C THR A 289 25.93 -16.43 -6.59
N LEU A 290 25.12 -15.95 -7.53
CA LEU A 290 23.81 -15.36 -7.26
C LEU A 290 22.94 -16.28 -6.40
N GLN A 291 22.33 -15.72 -5.37
CA GLN A 291 21.48 -16.46 -4.44
C GLN A 291 20.31 -17.13 -5.17
N SER A 292 20.09 -18.40 -4.87
CA SER A 292 19.06 -19.20 -5.56
C SER A 292 17.64 -18.65 -5.37
N PHE A 293 17.36 -17.95 -4.27
CA PHE A 293 16.04 -17.38 -3.99
C PHE A 293 15.73 -16.09 -4.76
N LEU A 294 16.73 -15.42 -5.35
CA LEU A 294 16.52 -14.25 -6.21
C LEU A 294 15.97 -14.66 -7.57
N GLY A 295 16.50 -15.73 -8.16
CA GLY A 295 16.19 -16.11 -9.54
C GLY A 295 16.39 -14.93 -10.50
N ASN A 296 15.32 -14.54 -11.20
CA ASN A 296 15.33 -13.38 -12.09
C ASN A 296 14.76 -12.10 -11.42
N ASP A 297 14.36 -12.13 -10.16
CA ASP A 297 13.66 -11.04 -9.50
C ASP A 297 14.64 -10.04 -8.88
N TYR A 298 15.52 -9.50 -9.73
CA TYR A 298 16.48 -8.48 -9.34
C TYR A 298 16.78 -7.46 -10.44
N PHE A 299 17.18 -6.26 -10.02
CA PHE A 299 17.89 -5.28 -10.83
C PHE A 299 19.29 -5.08 -10.28
N CYS A 300 20.21 -4.65 -11.13
CA CYS A 300 21.55 -4.29 -10.69
C CYS A 300 22.11 -3.15 -11.53
N GLU A 301 22.81 -2.23 -10.86
CA GLU A 301 23.49 -1.10 -11.48
C GLU A 301 24.64 -0.61 -10.59
N SER A 302 25.67 0.00 -11.17
CA SER A 302 26.73 0.74 -10.50
C SER A 302 26.60 2.23 -10.80
N GLY A 303 26.82 3.07 -9.79
CA GLY A 303 26.84 4.54 -9.94
C GLY A 303 28.22 5.08 -10.34
N ILE A 304 29.23 4.21 -10.46
CA ILE A 304 30.61 4.57 -10.81
C ILE A 304 30.93 4.12 -12.23
N SER A 305 31.09 5.10 -13.12
CA SER A 305 31.49 4.90 -14.53
C SER A 305 32.98 5.07 -14.81
N THR A 306 33.80 5.03 -13.76
CA THR A 306 35.26 5.22 -13.83
C THR A 306 36.00 4.01 -13.29
N ILE A 307 37.32 3.95 -13.45
CA ILE A 307 38.14 2.80 -13.00
C ILE A 307 38.50 2.82 -11.51
N THR A 308 38.10 3.85 -10.76
CA THR A 308 38.44 4.02 -9.34
C THR A 308 37.27 4.57 -8.57
N TYR A 309 37.02 4.05 -7.37
CA TYR A 309 36.04 4.61 -6.44
C TYR A 309 36.69 5.57 -5.43
N GLN A 310 35.85 6.33 -4.74
CA GLN A 310 36.16 7.28 -3.67
C GLN A 310 35.11 7.13 -2.57
N PHE A 311 35.45 7.49 -1.34
CA PHE A 311 34.55 7.42 -0.18
C PHE A 311 33.54 8.59 -0.17
N ILE A 312 32.70 8.66 -1.21
CA ILE A 312 31.70 9.70 -1.42
C ILE A 312 30.35 9.09 -1.82
N LEU A 313 29.31 9.92 -1.73
CA LEU A 313 28.01 9.61 -2.34
C LEU A 313 28.05 9.97 -3.82
N TYR A 314 27.86 8.99 -4.70
CA TYR A 314 27.81 9.19 -6.14
C TYR A 314 26.43 9.66 -6.56
N THR A 315 26.26 10.96 -6.76
CA THR A 315 24.95 11.58 -7.03
C THR A 315 24.66 11.82 -8.51
N SER A 316 25.65 11.63 -9.39
CA SER A 316 25.52 11.90 -10.83
C SER A 316 24.73 10.82 -11.57
N ASP A 317 24.73 9.60 -11.04
CA ASP A 317 24.13 8.43 -11.66
C ASP A 317 23.27 7.69 -10.62
N PRO A 318 21.96 8.00 -10.52
CA PRO A 318 21.06 7.33 -9.60
C PRO A 318 20.87 5.86 -9.99
N LEU A 319 20.96 4.97 -9.01
CA LEU A 319 20.81 3.54 -9.22
C LEU A 319 19.36 3.16 -9.52
N TRP A 320 19.22 2.21 -10.44
CA TRP A 320 18.00 1.48 -10.81
C TRP A 320 16.91 2.33 -11.45
N ASP A 321 17.29 3.49 -12.02
CA ASP A 321 16.39 4.37 -12.74
C ASP A 321 16.22 3.97 -14.23
N GLY A 322 16.99 2.98 -14.69
CA GLY A 322 16.99 2.45 -16.05
C GLY A 322 17.80 3.30 -17.05
N LYS A 323 18.60 4.24 -16.56
CA LYS A 323 19.55 5.07 -17.32
C LYS A 323 20.95 4.79 -16.78
N GLY A 324 21.99 5.50 -17.21
CA GLY A 324 23.33 5.33 -16.61
C GLY A 324 24.11 4.08 -17.02
N CYS A 325 23.45 2.98 -17.38
CA CYS A 325 24.07 1.66 -17.57
C CYS A 325 24.90 1.53 -18.87
N GLY A 326 26.14 2.01 -18.80
CA GLY A 326 27.16 1.87 -19.84
C GLY A 326 27.94 0.57 -19.75
N GLY A 327 28.98 0.48 -20.59
CA GLY A 327 30.04 -0.52 -20.43
C GLY A 327 29.57 -1.97 -20.29
N SER A 328 30.05 -2.63 -19.23
CA SER A 328 29.75 -4.04 -18.93
C SER A 328 28.32 -4.24 -18.40
N GLU A 329 27.68 -3.18 -17.91
CA GLU A 329 26.33 -3.19 -17.31
C GLU A 329 25.21 -2.92 -18.32
N SER A 330 25.53 -2.68 -19.60
CA SER A 330 24.52 -2.48 -20.65
C SER A 330 23.45 -3.59 -20.69
N ASN A 331 23.84 -4.84 -20.40
CA ASN A 331 22.91 -5.97 -20.30
C ASN A 331 21.95 -5.85 -19.11
N CYS A 332 22.39 -5.27 -17.98
CA CYS A 332 21.56 -5.10 -16.80
C CYS A 332 20.34 -4.23 -17.07
N CYS A 333 20.48 -3.24 -17.94
CA CYS A 333 19.38 -2.32 -18.24
C CYS A 333 18.61 -2.71 -19.50
N THR A 334 19.27 -3.29 -20.50
CA THR A 334 18.58 -3.75 -21.72
C THR A 334 17.83 -5.07 -21.56
N SER A 335 18.29 -5.98 -20.68
CA SER A 335 17.60 -7.25 -20.43
C SER A 335 16.35 -7.11 -19.56
N ARG A 336 16.13 -5.91 -18.99
CA ARG A 336 15.07 -5.61 -18.02
C ARG A 336 14.14 -4.52 -18.57
N PRO A 337 13.27 -4.83 -19.54
CA PRO A 337 12.39 -3.83 -20.17
C PRO A 337 11.39 -3.19 -19.20
N SER A 338 11.23 -3.75 -18.00
CA SER A 338 10.35 -3.19 -16.98
C SER A 338 11.02 -2.10 -16.14
N LEU A 339 12.35 -1.93 -16.16
CA LEU A 339 13.04 -0.85 -15.43
C LEU A 339 12.39 0.52 -15.74
N PRO A 340 12.14 1.36 -14.73
CA PRO A 340 12.54 1.21 -13.32
C PRO A 340 11.55 0.40 -12.46
N TRP A 341 10.49 -0.15 -13.04
CA TRP A 341 9.43 -0.86 -12.34
C TRP A 341 9.69 -2.36 -12.27
N PHE A 342 9.71 -2.91 -11.06
CA PHE A 342 9.62 -4.35 -10.86
C PHE A 342 8.16 -4.78 -10.70
N ASN A 343 7.86 -6.00 -11.15
CA ASN A 343 6.56 -6.64 -10.99
C ASN A 343 6.74 -8.07 -10.49
N LYS A 344 6.19 -8.37 -9.32
CA LYS A 344 6.18 -9.71 -8.73
C LYS A 344 4.75 -10.21 -8.65
N VAL A 345 4.46 -11.31 -9.36
CA VAL A 345 3.21 -12.06 -9.21
C VAL A 345 3.44 -13.23 -8.26
N LEU A 346 2.60 -13.33 -7.24
CA LEU A 346 2.62 -14.37 -6.23
C LEU A 346 1.70 -15.52 -6.61
N ASN A 347 2.09 -16.75 -6.25
CA ASN A 347 1.29 -17.95 -6.51
C ASN A 347 0.04 -18.05 -5.62
N THR A 348 0.01 -17.31 -4.51
CA THR A 348 -1.07 -17.36 -3.52
C THR A 348 -1.27 -15.97 -2.95
N ALA A 349 -2.53 -15.61 -2.75
CA ALA A 349 -2.90 -14.36 -2.13
C ALA A 349 -2.37 -14.30 -0.69
N THR A 350 -1.96 -13.11 -0.26
CA THR A 350 -1.46 -12.88 1.10
C THR A 350 -1.91 -11.52 1.61
N THR A 351 -1.83 -11.34 2.93
CA THR A 351 -2.00 -10.05 3.62
C THR A 351 -0.71 -9.64 4.35
N ASP A 352 0.42 -10.24 3.97
CA ASP A 352 1.72 -9.90 4.56
C ASP A 352 2.04 -8.41 4.42
N TYR A 353 2.82 -7.87 5.36
CA TYR A 353 3.45 -6.57 5.14
C TYR A 353 4.50 -6.68 4.02
N LEU A 354 4.78 -5.56 3.36
CA LEU A 354 6.02 -5.41 2.60
C LEU A 354 7.11 -4.84 3.49
N GLU A 355 8.36 -5.20 3.25
CA GLU A 355 9.52 -4.66 3.94
C GLU A 355 10.54 -4.22 2.91
N LEU A 356 11.04 -2.99 3.07
CA LEU A 356 12.22 -2.51 2.36
C LEU A 356 13.40 -2.53 3.33
N ARG A 357 14.50 -3.14 2.91
CA ARG A 357 15.74 -3.22 3.67
C ARG A 357 16.87 -2.63 2.85
N VAL A 358 17.65 -1.72 3.42
CA VAL A 358 18.94 -1.31 2.86
C VAL A 358 20.01 -2.10 3.57
N CYS A 359 20.78 -2.87 2.82
CA CYS A 359 21.79 -3.81 3.31
C CYS A 359 23.14 -3.51 2.67
N ALA A 360 24.19 -3.86 3.42
CA ALA A 360 25.53 -4.08 2.87
C ALA A 360 26.33 -4.94 3.86
N ASP A 361 27.34 -5.65 3.39
CA ASP A 361 28.07 -6.63 4.20
C ASP A 361 29.31 -6.06 4.91
N GLU A 362 29.74 -4.86 4.53
CA GLU A 362 30.76 -4.10 5.26
C GLU A 362 30.21 -2.92 6.08
N THR A 363 31.16 -2.21 6.69
CA THR A 363 30.95 -0.98 7.47
C THR A 363 30.33 0.12 6.62
N THR A 364 29.55 0.99 7.26
CA THR A 364 28.81 2.04 6.54
C THR A 364 29.68 3.19 6.01
N ASP A 365 30.95 3.25 6.40
CA ASP A 365 31.92 4.21 5.86
C ASP A 365 32.69 3.61 4.65
N ASN A 366 32.53 2.30 4.40
CA ASN A 366 33.04 1.60 3.21
C ASN A 366 31.95 1.43 2.16
N GLU A 367 30.73 1.06 2.57
CA GLU A 367 29.63 0.71 1.68
C GLU A 367 28.29 1.17 2.24
N ASP A 368 27.48 1.79 1.41
CA ASP A 368 26.09 2.05 1.73
C ASP A 368 25.31 2.26 0.43
N VAL A 369 24.00 2.07 0.51
CA VAL A 369 23.12 2.30 -0.64
C VAL A 369 21.93 3.17 -0.26
N PRO A 370 22.15 4.48 -0.04
CA PRO A 370 21.08 5.36 0.43
C PRO A 370 19.96 5.49 -0.60
N VAL A 371 18.72 5.32 -0.17
CA VAL A 371 17.52 5.45 -1.01
C VAL A 371 16.95 6.86 -0.95
N SER A 372 16.68 7.46 -2.12
CA SER A 372 16.06 8.79 -2.21
C SER A 372 14.57 8.71 -2.56
N PHE A 373 14.16 7.64 -3.22
CA PHE A 373 12.79 7.48 -3.66
C PHE A 373 12.38 6.01 -3.61
N TYR A 374 11.15 5.75 -3.18
CA TYR A 374 10.48 4.48 -3.48
C TYR A 374 8.98 4.67 -3.54
N GLU A 375 8.32 3.84 -4.33
CA GLU A 375 6.89 3.62 -4.24
C GLU A 375 6.56 2.14 -4.45
N LEU A 376 5.75 1.60 -3.55
CA LEU A 376 5.44 0.18 -3.47
C LEU A 376 3.92 0.01 -3.45
N TYR A 377 3.42 -0.77 -4.39
CA TYR A 377 1.99 -1.04 -4.60
C TYR A 377 1.69 -2.52 -4.51
N VAL A 378 0.48 -2.81 -4.05
CA VAL A 378 -0.10 -4.17 -4.05
C VAL A 378 -1.46 -4.19 -4.74
N LYS A 379 -1.80 -5.35 -5.30
CA LYS A 379 -3.07 -5.59 -5.96
C LYS A 379 -3.56 -7.03 -5.77
#